data_AF-A0A016W575-F1
#
_entry.id   AF-A0A016W575-F1
#
_cell.length_a   1.000
_cell.length_b   1.000
_cell.length_c   1.000
_cell.angle_alpha   90.00
_cell.angle_beta   90.00
_cell.angle_gamma   90.00
#
_symmetry.space_group_name_H-M   'P 1'
#
loop_
_entity.id
_entity.type
_entity.pdbx_description
1 polymer ?
#
loop_
_entity_poly.entity_id
_entity_poly.type
_entity_poly.pdbx_seq_one_letter_code
_entity_poly.pdbx_strand_id
1 'polypeptide(L)'
;WLVTLYEKNLNGILADEMGLGKTIQTISLLAHLACCESIWGPHLIVVPTSVILNWEMELKKWCPAFKILTYFGSQKDRAEKRKGWSKPNAFHVCITSYKTVTADIRAFKMKAWQYLILDEAQNIKNWKSQRWQALLNVKARRRLLLTGTPLQNSLMELWSLMHFLMPAIFASHDDFKDWFSNPLTGMMDGSVEFNAPLVQQLHKVLRPFILRRLKSEVEKQLPKKTEHVIKCQLSKRQRYLYDDFMSQRSTRDNLKSGNMLSVLNIVMQLRKCCNHPNLFEPRAVQSPLCLHQLRFTCPGLLLDLDEKEFGRDLPECFDLRKRFSGVSSATVSNISSGRILS
;
A
#
# COMPACT_ATOMS: atom_id res chain seq x y z
N TRP A 1 6.20 12.09 32.11
CA TRP A 1 4.98 11.53 31.49
C TRP A 1 5.09 10.03 31.22
N LEU A 2 6.06 9.54 30.43
CA LEU A 2 6.19 8.09 30.21
C LEU A 2 6.49 7.30 31.51
N VAL A 3 7.38 7.82 32.36
CA VAL A 3 7.68 7.22 33.68
C VAL A 3 6.45 7.23 34.59
N THR A 4 5.72 8.35 34.66
CA THR A 4 4.50 8.45 35.46
C THR A 4 3.40 7.48 35.00
N LEU A 5 3.33 7.14 33.71
CA LEU A 5 2.43 6.08 33.23
C LEU A 5 2.88 4.70 33.72
N TYR A 6 4.19 4.45 33.69
CA TYR A 6 4.77 3.20 34.19
C TYR A 6 4.47 2.98 35.68
N GLU A 7 4.77 3.98 36.52
CA GLU A 7 4.53 3.95 37.97
C GLU A 7 3.04 3.73 38.31
N LYS A 8 2.14 4.40 37.59
CA LYS A 8 0.68 4.24 37.75
C LYS A 8 0.13 2.96 37.14
N ASN A 9 0.99 2.10 36.59
CA ASN A 9 0.62 0.86 35.93
C ASN A 9 -0.33 1.05 34.73
N LEU A 10 -0.19 2.16 34.02
CA LEU A 10 -1.01 2.52 32.87
C LEU A 10 -0.26 2.34 31.54
N ASN A 11 -1.03 2.15 30.47
CA ASN A 11 -0.55 2.13 29.10
C ASN A 11 -0.79 3.50 28.44
N GLY A 12 -0.07 3.82 27.36
CA GLY A 12 -0.17 5.17 26.77
C GLY A 12 0.07 5.23 25.27
N ILE A 13 -0.33 6.36 24.69
CA ILE A 13 -0.12 6.74 23.29
C ILE A 13 0.78 7.97 23.25
N LEU A 14 1.94 7.84 22.62
CA LEU A 14 2.79 8.96 22.26
C LEU A 14 2.47 9.38 20.83
N ALA A 15 1.65 10.42 20.70
CA ALA A 15 1.11 10.95 19.46
C ALA A 15 1.80 12.27 19.03
N ASP A 16 3.07 12.46 19.42
CA ASP A 16 3.86 13.63 18.99
C ASP A 16 4.02 13.66 17.48
N GLU A 17 4.08 14.88 16.93
CA GLU A 17 4.33 15.09 15.50
C GLU A 17 5.61 14.37 15.02
N MET A 18 5.59 13.90 13.76
CA MET A 18 6.73 13.23 13.15
C MET A 18 7.98 14.13 13.16
N GLY A 19 9.08 13.64 13.74
CA GLY A 19 10.34 14.39 13.85
C GLY A 19 10.66 14.92 15.25
N LEU A 20 9.75 14.85 16.22
CA LEU A 20 10.00 15.29 17.61
C LEU A 20 10.74 14.26 18.50
N GLY A 21 11.46 13.30 17.89
CA GLY A 21 12.31 12.36 18.63
C GLY A 21 11.58 11.28 19.45
N LYS A 22 10.39 10.82 19.01
CA LYS A 22 9.63 9.73 19.68
C LYS A 22 10.49 8.48 19.97
N THR A 23 11.37 8.11 19.03
CA THR A 23 12.30 6.99 19.17
C THR A 23 13.25 7.21 20.36
N ILE A 24 13.89 8.38 20.45
CA ILE A 24 14.83 8.70 21.54
C ILE A 24 14.10 8.72 22.89
N GLN A 25 12.92 9.32 22.96
CA GLN A 25 12.10 9.31 24.19
C GLN A 25 11.78 7.88 24.64
N THR A 26 11.49 6.99 23.69
CA THR A 26 11.20 5.58 23.95
C THR A 26 12.45 4.83 24.43
N ILE A 27 13.60 5.07 23.80
CA ILE A 27 14.88 4.49 24.22
C ILE A 27 15.24 4.97 25.63
N SER A 28 15.06 6.26 25.92
CA SER A 28 15.30 6.81 27.27
C SER A 28 14.40 6.20 28.33
N LEU A 29 13.14 5.87 27.98
CA LEU A 29 12.25 5.15 28.89
C LEU A 29 12.79 3.75 29.20
N LEU A 30 13.22 3.00 28.19
CA LEU A 30 13.82 1.67 28.40
C LEU A 30 15.10 1.75 29.24
N ALA A 31 15.96 2.74 28.96
CA ALA A 31 17.17 2.97 29.73
C ALA A 31 16.88 3.32 31.20
N HIS A 32 15.86 4.16 31.45
CA HIS A 32 15.41 4.48 32.79
C HIS A 32 14.93 3.24 33.55
N LEU A 33 14.16 2.36 32.91
CA LEU A 33 13.74 1.09 33.51
C LEU A 33 14.92 0.17 33.84
N ALA A 34 15.93 0.13 32.98
CA ALA A 34 17.12 -0.68 33.23
C ALA A 34 17.98 -0.13 34.39
N CYS A 35 18.16 1.20 34.47
CA CYS A 35 19.04 1.83 35.46
C CYS A 35 18.36 2.04 36.82
N CYS A 36 17.12 2.51 36.84
CA CYS A 36 16.41 2.88 38.08
C CYS A 36 15.62 1.69 38.64
N GLU A 37 14.92 0.94 37.79
CA GLU A 37 14.05 -0.16 38.22
C GLU A 37 14.74 -1.53 38.14
N SER A 38 15.97 -1.60 37.62
CA SER A 38 16.71 -2.84 37.35
C SER A 38 15.97 -3.81 36.39
N ILE A 39 15.09 -3.31 35.53
CA ILE A 39 14.31 -4.09 34.57
C ILE A 39 14.90 -3.93 33.17
N TRP A 40 15.66 -4.93 32.74
CA TRP A 40 16.36 -4.92 31.46
C TRP A 40 15.53 -5.50 30.30
N GLY A 41 14.44 -6.22 30.57
CA GLY A 41 13.58 -6.80 29.54
C GLY A 41 12.97 -8.16 29.93
N PRO A 42 12.47 -8.92 28.94
CA PRO A 42 12.54 -8.68 27.50
C PRO A 42 11.54 -7.63 27.01
N HIS A 43 11.97 -6.71 26.15
CA HIS A 43 11.14 -5.70 25.49
C HIS A 43 10.95 -6.03 24.00
N LEU A 44 9.75 -5.80 23.47
CA LEU A 44 9.39 -6.03 22.07
C LEU A 44 9.05 -4.71 21.39
N ILE A 45 9.77 -4.39 20.32
CA ILE A 45 9.51 -3.23 19.47
C ILE A 45 9.06 -3.74 18.09
N VAL A 46 7.85 -3.37 17.69
CA VAL A 46 7.28 -3.70 16.39
C VAL A 46 7.23 -2.43 15.56
N VAL A 47 7.90 -2.47 14.42
CA VAL A 47 8.09 -1.30 13.56
C VAL A 47 7.79 -1.64 12.10
N PRO A 48 7.57 -0.66 11.21
CA PRO A 48 7.56 -0.92 9.78
C PRO A 48 8.91 -1.48 9.32
N THR A 49 8.89 -2.38 8.33
CA THR A 49 10.11 -3.09 7.87
C THR A 49 11.24 -2.13 7.46
N SER A 50 10.91 -0.97 6.90
CA SER A 50 11.87 0.06 6.48
C SER A 50 12.64 0.71 7.64
N VAL A 51 12.13 0.66 8.87
CA VAL A 51 12.67 1.41 10.02
C VAL A 51 13.39 0.50 11.02
N ILE A 52 13.43 -0.82 10.80
CA ILE A 52 14.07 -1.79 11.71
C ILE A 52 15.55 -1.44 11.96
N LEU A 53 16.30 -1.20 10.88
CA LEU A 53 17.73 -0.87 10.97
C LEU A 53 17.95 0.48 11.65
N ASN A 54 17.06 1.44 11.42
CA ASN A 54 17.13 2.74 12.09
C ASN A 54 17.00 2.59 13.61
N TRP A 55 16.03 1.80 14.08
CA TRP A 55 15.89 1.50 15.51
C TRP A 55 17.11 0.77 16.08
N GLU A 56 17.71 -0.17 15.35
CA GLU A 56 18.94 -0.84 15.79
C GLU A 56 20.11 0.15 15.93
N MET A 57 20.30 1.03 14.94
CA MET A 57 21.36 2.06 14.98
C MET A 57 21.17 3.03 16.13
N GLU A 58 19.96 3.54 16.34
CA GLU A 58 19.65 4.47 17.44
C GLU A 58 19.85 3.80 18.82
N LEU A 59 19.42 2.54 19.00
CA LEU A 59 19.64 1.81 20.25
C LEU A 59 21.13 1.59 20.53
N LYS A 60 21.92 1.22 19.51
CA LYS A 60 23.38 1.06 19.66
C LYS A 60 24.08 2.40 19.96
N LYS A 61 23.59 3.49 19.37
CA LYS A 61 24.13 4.84 19.57
C LYS A 61 23.86 5.36 20.99
N TRP A 62 22.61 5.30 21.45
CA TRP A 62 22.20 5.92 22.72
C TRP A 62 22.33 5.00 23.93
N CYS A 63 22.17 3.68 23.75
CA CYS A 63 22.20 2.70 24.85
C CYS A 63 22.91 1.39 24.44
N PRO A 64 24.25 1.43 24.24
CA PRO A 64 25.02 0.26 23.79
C PRO A 64 25.02 -0.93 24.76
N ALA A 65 24.65 -0.71 26.03
CA ALA A 65 24.56 -1.77 27.04
C ALA A 65 23.41 -2.77 26.78
N PHE A 66 22.43 -2.43 25.94
CA PHE A 66 21.35 -3.35 25.60
C PHE A 66 21.79 -4.42 24.61
N LYS A 67 21.48 -5.68 24.92
CA LYS A 67 21.56 -6.79 23.96
C LYS A 67 20.35 -6.71 23.03
N ILE A 68 20.60 -6.39 21.77
CA ILE A 68 19.57 -6.17 20.75
C ILE A 68 19.50 -7.40 19.82
N LEU A 69 18.29 -7.90 19.57
CA LEU A 69 18.02 -8.92 18.56
C LEU A 69 17.15 -8.32 17.45
N THR A 70 17.65 -8.32 16.22
CA THR A 70 16.87 -7.92 15.05
C THR A 70 16.26 -9.15 14.36
N TYR A 71 14.93 -9.23 14.41
CA TYR A 71 14.16 -10.36 13.93
C TYR A 71 13.57 -10.10 12.53
N PHE A 72 14.45 -10.21 11.53
CA PHE A 72 14.11 -10.19 10.11
C PHE A 72 14.95 -11.23 9.36
N GLY A 73 14.55 -11.55 8.12
CA GLY A 73 15.21 -12.53 7.26
C GLY A 73 14.28 -13.64 6.77
N SER A 74 14.87 -14.65 6.16
CA SER A 74 14.16 -15.83 5.65
C SER A 74 13.54 -16.65 6.80
N GLN A 75 12.70 -17.64 6.48
CA GLN A 75 12.16 -18.54 7.51
C GLN A 75 13.25 -19.38 8.20
N LYS A 76 14.33 -19.72 7.47
CA LYS A 76 15.47 -20.46 8.01
C LYS A 76 16.26 -19.59 8.98
N ASP A 77 16.63 -18.37 8.59
CA ASP A 77 17.38 -17.42 9.43
C ASP A 77 16.59 -17.10 10.71
N ARG A 78 15.27 -16.93 10.58
CA ARG A 78 14.38 -16.75 11.74
C ARG A 78 14.38 -17.96 12.65
N ALA A 79 14.35 -19.18 12.12
CA ALA A 79 14.41 -20.40 12.93
C ALA A 79 15.73 -20.50 13.71
N GLU A 80 16.84 -20.08 13.10
CA GLU A 80 18.14 -20.03 13.76
C GLU A 80 18.18 -18.96 14.87
N LYS A 81 17.68 -17.75 14.60
CA LYS A 81 17.55 -16.68 15.61
C LYS A 81 16.66 -17.07 16.79
N ARG A 82 15.73 -18.03 16.60
CA ARG A 82 14.90 -18.57 17.69
C ARG A 82 15.64 -19.59 18.56
N LYS A 83 16.74 -20.19 18.09
CA LYS A 83 17.53 -21.14 18.89
C LYS A 83 18.11 -20.38 20.08
N GLY A 84 17.75 -20.80 21.30
CA GLY A 84 18.19 -20.14 22.54
C GLY A 84 17.36 -18.93 22.97
N TRP A 85 16.25 -18.61 22.28
CA TRP A 85 15.36 -17.49 22.66
C TRP A 85 14.73 -17.65 24.07
N SER A 86 14.51 -18.90 24.50
CA SER A 86 13.98 -19.21 25.83
C SER A 86 15.01 -19.07 26.96
N LYS A 87 16.32 -18.96 26.63
CA LYS A 87 17.35 -18.81 27.66
C LYS A 87 17.17 -17.46 28.40
N PRO A 88 17.40 -17.41 29.72
CA PRO A 88 17.40 -16.15 30.45
C PRO A 88 18.50 -15.24 29.89
N ASN A 89 18.22 -13.95 29.78
CA ASN A 89 19.17 -12.93 29.30
C ASN A 89 19.77 -13.15 27.89
N ALA A 90 19.07 -13.89 27.02
CA ALA A 90 19.46 -14.04 25.61
C ALA A 90 19.54 -12.69 24.88
N PHE A 91 18.56 -11.82 25.13
CA PHE A 91 18.55 -10.44 24.68
C PHE A 91 17.63 -9.60 25.58
N HIS A 92 17.82 -8.29 25.52
CA HIS A 92 17.03 -7.31 26.25
C HIS A 92 15.92 -6.72 25.38
N VAL A 93 16.23 -6.40 24.12
CA VAL A 93 15.30 -5.77 23.16
C VAL A 93 15.21 -6.61 21.89
N CYS A 94 13.99 -6.95 21.46
CA CYS A 94 13.72 -7.57 20.16
C CYS A 94 13.03 -6.56 19.24
N ILE A 95 13.58 -6.38 18.04
CA ILE A 95 13.03 -5.50 17.01
C ILE A 95 12.53 -6.36 15.86
N THR A 96 11.27 -6.17 15.46
CA THR A 96 10.62 -7.00 14.45
C THR A 96 9.62 -6.19 13.62
N SER A 97 9.19 -6.75 12.48
CA SER A 97 8.17 -6.12 11.65
C SER A 97 6.76 -6.59 11.99
N TYR A 98 5.76 -5.75 11.69
CA TYR A 98 4.35 -6.13 11.77
C TYR A 98 4.03 -7.45 11.04
N LYS A 99 4.55 -7.62 9.81
CA LYS A 99 4.34 -8.84 9.01
C LYS A 99 4.93 -10.06 9.69
N THR A 100 6.15 -9.92 10.22
CA THR A 100 6.90 -11.02 10.83
C THR A 100 6.25 -11.48 12.13
N VAL A 101 5.74 -10.57 12.96
CA VAL A 101 5.02 -10.92 14.19
C VAL A 101 3.74 -11.68 13.90
N THR A 102 2.98 -11.26 12.89
CA THR A 102 1.74 -11.98 12.50
C THR A 102 2.06 -13.39 11.99
N ALA A 103 3.13 -13.55 11.20
CA ALA A 103 3.55 -14.85 10.69
C ALA A 103 4.02 -15.82 11.80
N ASP A 104 4.81 -15.33 12.76
CA ASP A 104 5.43 -16.15 13.82
C ASP A 104 4.77 -15.97 15.20
N ILE A 105 3.48 -15.64 15.24
CA ILE A 105 2.80 -15.23 16.49
C ILE A 105 2.93 -16.25 17.62
N ARG A 106 2.96 -17.55 17.29
CA ARG A 106 3.11 -18.64 18.26
C ARG A 106 4.38 -18.48 19.09
N ALA A 107 5.50 -18.12 18.47
CA ALA A 107 6.77 -17.95 19.18
C ALA A 107 6.73 -16.71 20.11
N PHE A 108 6.16 -15.60 19.62
CA PHE A 108 6.04 -14.37 20.40
C PHE A 108 5.06 -14.49 21.57
N LYS A 109 4.01 -15.33 21.47
CA LYS A 109 3.01 -15.57 22.53
C LYS A 109 3.57 -16.38 23.71
N MET A 110 4.55 -17.25 23.46
CA MET A 110 5.15 -18.09 24.50
C MET A 110 6.04 -17.30 25.47
N LYS A 111 6.57 -16.15 25.04
CA LYS A 111 7.41 -15.29 25.87
C LYS A 111 6.56 -14.19 26.51
N ALA A 112 6.77 -13.93 27.80
CA ALA A 112 6.18 -12.80 28.49
C ALA A 112 7.07 -11.57 28.29
N TRP A 113 6.51 -10.50 27.74
CA TRP A 113 7.21 -9.25 27.44
C TRP A 113 6.96 -8.20 28.53
N GLN A 114 7.98 -7.41 28.87
CA GLN A 114 7.83 -6.29 29.80
C GLN A 114 7.15 -5.10 29.12
N TYR A 115 7.65 -4.72 27.94
CA TYR A 115 7.02 -3.71 27.09
C TYR A 115 6.75 -4.27 25.70
N LEU A 116 5.58 -3.93 25.17
CA LEU A 116 5.23 -4.01 23.77
C LEU A 116 5.09 -2.60 23.22
N ILE A 117 5.98 -2.23 22.31
CA ILE A 117 6.07 -0.90 21.70
C ILE A 117 5.72 -1.04 20.23
N LEU A 118 4.69 -0.31 19.78
CA LEU A 118 4.27 -0.31 18.38
C LEU A 118 4.57 1.05 17.77
N ASP A 119 5.43 1.08 16.76
CA ASP A 119 5.76 2.30 16.01
C ASP A 119 4.92 2.42 14.75
N GLU A 120 4.48 3.64 14.43
CA GLU A 120 3.48 3.90 13.40
C GLU A 120 2.19 3.06 13.62
N ALA A 121 1.57 3.26 14.78
CA ALA A 121 0.37 2.58 15.23
C ALA A 121 -0.85 2.75 14.29
N GLN A 122 -0.80 3.65 13.29
CA GLN A 122 -1.79 3.66 12.21
C GLN A 122 -1.89 2.33 11.45
N ASN A 123 -0.83 1.50 11.48
CA ASN A 123 -0.83 0.18 10.87
C ASN A 123 -1.78 -0.83 11.54
N ILE A 124 -2.27 -0.53 12.75
CA ILE A 124 -3.18 -1.39 13.54
C ILE A 124 -4.58 -0.77 13.75
N LYS A 125 -4.97 0.21 12.93
CA LYS A 125 -6.27 0.90 13.00
C LYS A 125 -7.50 -0.01 12.85
N ASN A 126 -7.37 -1.12 12.13
CA ASN A 126 -8.49 -2.01 11.86
C ASN A 126 -8.50 -3.19 12.84
N TRP A 127 -9.45 -3.20 13.76
CA TRP A 127 -9.63 -4.27 14.75
C TRP A 127 -9.93 -5.64 14.12
N LYS A 128 -10.57 -5.66 12.94
CA LYS A 128 -10.84 -6.90 12.18
C LYS A 128 -9.59 -7.48 11.53
N SER A 129 -8.48 -6.73 11.53
CA SER A 129 -7.26 -7.20 10.89
C SER A 129 -6.62 -8.33 11.68
N GLN A 130 -6.14 -9.35 10.96
CA GLN A 130 -5.36 -10.45 11.54
C GLN A 130 -4.13 -9.94 12.32
N ARG A 131 -3.53 -8.82 11.88
CA ARG A 131 -2.39 -8.20 12.55
C ARG A 131 -2.77 -7.68 13.93
N TRP A 132 -3.89 -6.97 14.05
CA TRP A 132 -4.38 -6.44 15.31
C TRP A 132 -4.71 -7.59 16.27
N GLN A 133 -5.43 -8.61 15.80
CA GLN A 133 -5.77 -9.79 16.60
C GLN A 133 -4.54 -10.57 17.07
N ALA A 134 -3.53 -10.72 16.21
CA ALA A 134 -2.27 -11.36 16.57
C ALA A 134 -1.55 -10.57 17.68
N LEU A 135 -1.42 -9.24 17.52
CA LEU A 135 -0.73 -8.38 18.48
C LEU A 135 -1.46 -8.29 19.83
N LEU A 136 -2.80 -8.31 19.83
CA LEU A 136 -3.60 -8.28 21.06
C LEU A 136 -3.28 -9.48 21.97
N ASN A 137 -3.04 -10.65 21.35
CA ASN A 137 -2.73 -11.90 22.02
C ASN A 137 -1.29 -12.01 22.55
N VAL A 138 -0.43 -11.03 22.27
CA VAL A 138 0.93 -10.99 22.83
C VAL A 138 0.86 -10.60 24.30
N LYS A 139 1.44 -11.46 25.16
CA LYS A 139 1.53 -11.23 26.61
C LYS A 139 2.56 -10.15 26.89
N ALA A 140 2.09 -8.95 27.24
CA ALA A 140 2.94 -7.82 27.58
C ALA A 140 2.43 -7.13 28.85
N ARG A 141 3.33 -6.79 29.79
CA ARG A 141 2.98 -6.07 31.03
C ARG A 141 2.57 -4.63 30.75
N ARG A 142 3.27 -3.96 29.83
CA ARG A 142 2.99 -2.59 29.39
C ARG A 142 2.91 -2.50 27.87
N ARG A 143 2.04 -1.61 27.38
CA ARG A 143 1.84 -1.32 25.97
C ARG A 143 2.05 0.18 25.72
N LEU A 144 2.89 0.50 24.74
CA LEU A 144 3.15 1.86 24.30
C LEU A 144 2.90 1.95 22.80
N LEU A 145 2.02 2.86 22.40
CA LEU A 145 1.73 3.13 20.99
C LEU A 145 2.41 4.43 20.57
N LEU A 146 3.19 4.40 19.51
CA LEU A 146 3.78 5.58 18.90
C LEU A 146 3.04 5.87 17.59
N THR A 147 2.56 7.09 17.41
CA THR A 147 1.92 7.52 16.16
C THR A 147 2.37 8.93 15.80
N GLY A 148 2.74 9.15 14.55
CA GLY A 148 3.01 10.49 14.03
C GLY A 148 1.75 11.21 13.54
N THR A 149 0.72 10.45 13.18
CA THR A 149 -0.52 10.98 12.63
C THR A 149 -1.59 11.13 13.70
N PRO A 150 -2.41 12.20 13.64
CA PRO A 150 -3.61 12.28 14.45
C PRO A 150 -4.46 11.02 14.31
N LEU A 151 -5.10 10.60 15.39
CA LEU A 151 -6.18 9.62 15.36
C LEU A 151 -7.30 10.24 14.51
N GLN A 152 -7.43 9.78 13.26
CA GLN A 152 -8.29 10.40 12.26
C GLN A 152 -9.70 9.78 12.29
N ASN A 153 -10.66 10.64 12.62
CA ASN A 153 -12.05 10.71 12.13
C ASN A 153 -13.01 9.51 12.27
N SER A 154 -12.62 8.35 12.80
CA SER A 154 -13.60 7.32 13.16
C SER A 154 -13.48 6.91 14.63
N LEU A 155 -14.62 6.94 15.33
CA LEU A 155 -14.74 6.41 16.70
C LEU A 155 -14.33 4.94 16.78
N MET A 156 -14.50 4.20 15.68
CA MET A 156 -14.09 2.81 15.54
C MET A 156 -12.57 2.63 15.57
N GLU A 157 -11.82 3.51 14.91
CA GLU A 157 -10.34 3.50 15.01
C GLU A 157 -9.89 3.82 16.44
N LEU A 158 -10.54 4.80 17.08
CA LEU A 158 -10.22 5.19 18.45
C LEU A 158 -10.46 4.02 19.42
N TRP A 159 -11.62 3.35 19.32
CA TRP A 159 -11.92 2.17 20.11
C TRP A 159 -10.89 1.06 19.90
N SER A 160 -10.52 0.78 18.65
CA SER A 160 -9.57 -0.30 18.34
C SER A 160 -8.22 -0.13 19.05
N LEU A 161 -7.76 1.12 19.20
CA LEU A 161 -6.51 1.45 19.86
C LEU A 161 -6.68 1.47 21.39
N MET A 162 -7.82 1.93 21.88
CA MET A 162 -8.12 1.93 23.31
C MET A 162 -8.30 0.52 23.87
N HIS A 163 -9.07 -0.32 23.20
CA HIS A 163 -9.20 -1.73 23.55
C HIS A 163 -7.84 -2.45 23.45
N PHE A 164 -6.99 -2.09 22.47
CA PHE A 164 -5.63 -2.61 22.41
C PHE A 164 -4.78 -2.19 23.63
N LEU A 165 -4.90 -0.97 24.14
CA LEU A 165 -4.18 -0.51 25.32
C LEU A 165 -4.73 -1.11 26.61
N MET A 166 -6.04 -1.15 26.77
CA MET A 166 -6.70 -1.55 28.01
C MET A 166 -7.84 -2.53 27.73
N PRO A 167 -7.52 -3.81 27.43
CA PRO A 167 -8.52 -4.81 27.07
C PRO A 167 -9.54 -5.07 28.18
N ALA A 168 -9.12 -4.95 29.45
CA ALA A 168 -9.97 -5.23 30.61
C ALA A 168 -11.03 -4.14 30.86
N ILE A 169 -10.75 -2.89 30.51
CA ILE A 169 -11.68 -1.76 30.71
C ILE A 169 -12.65 -1.67 29.54
N PHE A 170 -12.17 -1.92 28.32
CA PHE A 170 -12.95 -1.80 27.09
C PHE A 170 -13.25 -3.17 26.49
N ALA A 171 -13.83 -4.10 27.25
CA ALA A 171 -14.01 -5.48 26.80
C ALA A 171 -15.08 -5.64 25.70
N SER A 172 -16.18 -4.88 25.80
CA SER A 172 -17.29 -4.95 24.85
C SER A 172 -17.19 -3.84 23.81
N HIS A 173 -17.15 -4.24 22.54
CA HIS A 173 -17.31 -3.34 21.40
C HIS A 173 -18.72 -2.77 21.37
N ASP A 174 -19.73 -3.59 21.68
CA ASP A 174 -21.13 -3.22 21.54
C ASP A 174 -21.55 -2.25 22.63
N ASP A 175 -21.02 -2.37 23.85
CA ASP A 175 -21.27 -1.40 24.92
C ASP A 175 -20.66 -0.03 24.55
N PHE A 176 -19.44 -0.03 23.99
CA PHE A 176 -18.82 1.21 23.52
C PHE A 176 -19.61 1.80 22.35
N LYS A 177 -20.03 0.94 21.41
CA LYS A 177 -20.87 1.35 20.30
C LYS A 177 -22.17 1.93 20.85
N ASP A 178 -22.87 1.32 21.78
CA ASP A 178 -24.14 1.81 22.32
C ASP A 178 -23.96 3.12 23.11
N TRP A 179 -22.86 3.25 23.85
CA TRP A 179 -22.47 4.49 24.54
C TRP A 179 -22.22 5.66 23.57
N PHE A 180 -21.85 5.37 22.31
CA PHE A 180 -21.52 6.39 21.29
C PHE A 180 -22.41 6.40 20.04
N SER A 181 -23.31 5.43 19.87
CA SER A 181 -24.16 5.24 18.68
C SER A 181 -25.64 5.39 18.97
N ASN A 182 -26.05 5.50 20.24
CA ASN A 182 -27.40 5.95 20.61
C ASN A 182 -27.76 7.40 20.21
N PRO A 183 -26.89 8.20 19.56
CA PRO A 183 -27.31 9.34 18.74
C PRO A 183 -27.15 9.13 17.21
N LEU A 184 -26.47 8.08 16.75
CA LEU A 184 -26.19 7.84 15.32
C LEU A 184 -27.37 7.19 14.58
N THR A 185 -28.30 6.55 15.28
CA THR A 185 -29.54 5.99 14.70
C THR A 185 -30.68 7.00 14.60
N GLY A 186 -30.55 8.18 15.21
CA GLY A 186 -31.45 9.34 14.96
C GLY A 186 -31.12 10.12 13.67
N MET A 187 -30.12 9.67 12.91
CA MET A 187 -29.60 10.35 11.72
C MET A 187 -30.44 10.10 10.46
N MET A 188 -31.71 10.51 10.50
CA MET A 188 -32.44 10.84 9.27
C MET A 188 -32.24 12.31 8.86
N ASP A 189 -31.73 13.18 9.75
CA ASP A 189 -31.54 14.60 9.45
C ASP A 189 -30.15 15.13 9.86
N GLY A 190 -29.24 15.16 8.88
CA GLY A 190 -28.27 16.25 8.60
C GLY A 190 -27.44 16.96 9.68
N SER A 191 -27.47 16.58 10.96
CA SER A 191 -26.92 17.39 12.05
C SER A 191 -25.61 16.83 12.61
N VAL A 192 -24.50 17.28 12.04
CA VAL A 192 -23.12 17.01 12.51
C VAL A 192 -22.85 17.64 13.90
N GLU A 193 -23.71 18.55 14.36
CA GLU A 193 -23.51 19.37 15.56
C GLU A 193 -23.78 18.64 16.89
N PHE A 194 -24.63 17.59 16.92
CA PHE A 194 -24.97 16.90 18.17
C PHE A 194 -23.86 16.00 18.75
N ASN A 195 -22.83 15.68 17.97
CA ASN A 195 -21.73 14.79 18.40
C ASN A 195 -20.56 15.52 19.06
N ALA A 196 -20.47 16.85 18.95
CA ALA A 196 -19.37 17.63 19.52
C ALA A 196 -19.18 17.50 21.05
N PRO A 197 -20.23 17.55 21.89
CA PRO A 197 -20.06 17.43 23.35
C PRO A 197 -19.60 16.03 23.79
N LEU A 198 -20.10 14.97 23.14
CA LEU A 198 -19.67 13.58 23.38
C LEU A 198 -18.19 13.38 23.00
N VAL A 199 -17.78 13.92 21.86
CA VAL A 199 -16.38 13.89 21.42
C VAL A 199 -15.48 14.65 22.39
N GLN A 200 -15.93 15.80 22.92
CA GLN A 200 -15.17 16.54 23.95
C GLN A 200 -15.04 15.77 25.27
N GLN A 201 -16.08 15.07 25.72
CA GLN A 201 -16.02 14.22 26.90
C GLN A 201 -15.03 13.05 26.71
N LEU A 202 -15.06 12.41 25.54
CA LEU A 202 -14.06 11.41 25.14
C LEU A 202 -12.64 11.98 25.23
N HIS A 203 -12.40 13.15 24.64
CA HIS A 203 -11.09 13.79 24.71
C HIS A 203 -10.64 14.08 26.15
N LYS A 204 -11.55 14.46 27.07
CA LYS A 204 -11.22 14.65 28.48
C LYS A 204 -10.77 13.35 29.15
N VAL A 205 -11.48 12.25 28.90
CA VAL A 205 -11.14 10.91 29.45
C VAL A 205 -9.82 10.39 28.87
N LEU A 206 -9.54 10.68 27.60
CA LEU A 206 -8.36 10.18 26.90
C LEU A 206 -7.09 11.01 27.13
N ARG A 207 -7.23 12.28 27.52
CA ARG A 207 -6.12 13.22 27.71
C ARG A 207 -4.99 12.69 28.62
N PRO A 208 -5.24 11.94 29.71
CA PRO A 208 -4.17 11.38 30.53
C PRO A 208 -3.36 10.29 29.82
N PHE A 209 -3.98 9.56 28.88
CA PHE A 209 -3.38 8.42 28.18
C PHE A 209 -2.69 8.81 26.87
N ILE A 210 -2.96 10.00 26.35
CA ILE A 210 -2.44 10.48 25.07
C ILE A 210 -1.60 11.74 25.29
N LEU A 211 -0.32 11.67 24.95
CA LEU A 211 0.53 12.85 24.84
C LEU A 211 0.69 13.23 23.37
N ARG A 212 0.34 14.46 23.03
CA ARG A 212 0.50 15.02 21.68
C ARG A 212 1.08 16.42 21.77
N ARG A 213 2.19 16.64 21.07
CA ARG A 213 2.83 17.95 20.87
C ARG A 213 3.03 18.22 19.39
N LEU A 214 2.92 19.50 19.01
CA LEU A 214 3.15 19.98 17.65
C LEU A 214 4.54 20.61 17.51
N LYS A 215 5.13 20.58 16.31
CA LYS A 215 6.42 21.25 16.03
C LYS A 215 6.36 22.74 16.31
N SER A 216 5.22 23.38 16.03
CA SER A 216 5.01 24.80 16.32
C SER A 216 5.07 25.13 17.82
N GLU A 217 4.76 24.16 18.69
CA GLU A 217 4.77 24.35 20.15
C GLU A 217 6.16 24.15 20.75
N VAL A 218 6.94 23.21 20.18
CA VAL A 218 8.19 22.72 20.77
C VAL A 218 9.42 23.28 20.05
N GLU A 219 9.40 23.36 18.73
CA GLU A 219 10.57 23.58 17.89
C GLU A 219 10.54 24.97 17.24
N LYS A 220 10.77 26.01 18.05
CA LYS A 220 10.75 27.42 17.60
C LYS A 220 11.88 27.80 16.64
N GLN A 221 12.89 26.94 16.49
CA GLN A 221 14.06 27.15 15.63
C GLN A 221 13.80 26.73 14.17
N LEU A 222 12.74 25.96 13.89
CA LEU A 222 12.44 25.54 12.52
C LEU A 222 11.84 26.70 11.70
N PRO A 223 12.21 26.81 10.40
CA PRO A 223 11.58 27.77 9.51
C PRO A 223 10.10 27.44 9.30
N LYS A 224 9.30 28.47 9.01
CA LYS A 224 7.89 28.28 8.68
C LYS A 224 7.77 27.49 7.37
N LYS A 225 6.90 26.48 7.36
CA LYS A 225 6.53 25.74 6.14
C LYS A 225 5.65 26.62 5.26
N THR A 226 6.05 26.86 4.02
CA THR A 226 5.20 27.48 2.99
C THR A 226 4.63 26.39 2.06
N GLU A 227 3.36 26.54 1.70
CA GLU A 227 2.69 25.63 0.76
C GLU A 227 2.28 26.43 -0.49
N HIS A 228 2.82 26.02 -1.64
CA HIS A 228 2.52 26.66 -2.92
C HIS A 228 1.66 25.73 -3.77
N VAL A 229 0.41 26.12 -4.00
CA VAL A 229 -0.52 25.36 -4.85
C VAL A 229 -0.38 25.82 -6.29
N ILE A 230 0.32 25.02 -7.10
CA ILE A 230 0.50 25.28 -8.54
C ILE A 230 -0.59 24.52 -9.31
N LYS A 231 -1.49 25.25 -9.95
CA LYS A 231 -2.55 24.66 -10.79
C LYS A 231 -2.00 24.40 -12.20
N CYS A 232 -2.01 23.13 -12.61
CA CYS A 232 -1.58 22.71 -13.95
C CYS A 232 -2.78 22.44 -14.86
N GLN A 233 -2.67 22.81 -16.14
CA GLN A 233 -3.68 22.49 -17.16
C GLN A 233 -3.45 21.09 -17.73
N LEU A 234 -4.53 20.42 -18.14
CA LEU A 234 -4.44 19.15 -18.87
C LEU A 234 -3.88 19.35 -20.27
N SER A 235 -3.03 18.42 -20.73
CA SER A 235 -2.60 18.38 -22.12
C SER A 235 -3.76 18.04 -23.06
N LYS A 236 -3.62 18.36 -24.36
CA LYS A 236 -4.65 18.04 -25.37
C LYS A 236 -5.02 16.55 -25.38
N ARG A 237 -4.02 15.67 -25.30
CA ARG A 237 -4.22 14.21 -25.26
C ARG A 237 -4.94 13.78 -23.97
N GLN A 238 -4.52 14.29 -22.81
CA GLN A 238 -5.18 13.97 -21.55
C GLN A 238 -6.64 14.42 -21.57
N ARG A 239 -6.93 15.63 -22.09
CA ARG A 239 -8.30 16.12 -22.22
C ARG A 239 -9.15 15.20 -23.11
N TYR A 240 -8.63 14.82 -24.27
CA TYR A 240 -9.30 13.87 -25.15
C TYR A 240 -9.60 12.54 -24.45
N LEU A 241 -8.59 11.93 -23.81
CA LEU A 241 -8.76 10.66 -23.07
C LEU A 241 -9.73 10.78 -21.89
N TYR A 242 -9.71 11.92 -21.21
CA TYR A 242 -10.59 12.21 -20.09
C TYR A 242 -12.05 12.32 -20.56
N ASP A 243 -12.30 13.09 -21.61
CA ASP A 243 -13.63 13.29 -22.19
C ASP A 243 -14.16 12.00 -22.82
N ASP A 244 -13.30 11.26 -23.53
CA ASP A 244 -13.64 9.95 -24.11
C ASP A 244 -14.09 8.98 -23.00
N PHE A 245 -13.30 8.83 -21.94
CA PHE A 245 -13.64 7.97 -20.80
C PHE A 245 -14.94 8.40 -20.08
N MET A 246 -15.18 9.70 -19.96
CA MET A 246 -16.42 10.24 -19.37
C MET A 246 -17.64 10.08 -20.30
N SER A 247 -17.42 9.98 -21.62
CA SER A 247 -18.48 9.81 -22.61
C SER A 247 -19.00 8.37 -22.68
N GLN A 248 -18.20 7.39 -22.25
CA GLN A 248 -18.56 5.97 -22.27
C GLN A 248 -19.87 5.71 -21.49
N ARG A 249 -20.80 4.96 -22.08
CA ARG A 249 -22.10 4.67 -21.43
C ARG A 249 -21.91 3.92 -20.11
N SER A 250 -21.00 2.95 -20.09
CA SER A 250 -20.67 2.17 -18.90
C SER A 250 -20.23 3.03 -17.71
N THR A 251 -19.42 4.08 -17.93
CA THR A 251 -18.99 4.97 -16.85
C THR A 251 -20.14 5.84 -16.35
N ARG A 252 -20.98 6.36 -17.25
CA ARG A 252 -22.16 7.15 -16.90
C ARG A 252 -23.20 6.34 -16.13
N ASP A 253 -23.42 5.10 -16.52
CA ASP A 253 -24.39 4.21 -15.85
C ASP A 253 -23.88 3.77 -14.47
N ASN A 254 -22.58 3.52 -14.33
CA ASN A 254 -21.96 3.24 -13.02
C ASN A 254 -21.96 4.46 -12.08
N LEU A 255 -21.84 5.68 -12.62
CA LEU A 255 -22.00 6.90 -11.83
C LEU A 255 -23.44 7.08 -11.35
N LYS A 256 -24.43 6.75 -12.20
CA LYS A 256 -25.86 6.84 -11.87
C LYS A 256 -26.32 5.76 -10.90
N SER A 257 -25.77 4.55 -10.98
CA SER A 257 -26.13 3.44 -10.10
C SER A 257 -25.71 3.66 -8.64
N GLY A 258 -24.80 4.62 -8.39
CA GLY A 258 -24.39 5.03 -7.04
C GLY A 258 -23.57 4.01 -6.27
N ASN A 259 -23.13 2.91 -6.91
CA ASN A 259 -22.32 1.91 -6.24
C ASN A 259 -20.92 2.47 -5.93
N MET A 260 -20.61 2.67 -4.65
CA MET A 260 -19.37 3.30 -4.18
C MET A 260 -18.11 2.69 -4.78
N LEU A 261 -18.05 1.36 -4.94
CA LEU A 261 -16.87 0.68 -5.51
C LEU A 261 -16.66 1.04 -6.98
N SER A 262 -17.75 1.16 -7.74
CA SER A 262 -17.69 1.53 -9.16
C SER A 262 -17.25 2.99 -9.34
N VAL A 263 -17.77 3.90 -8.50
CA VAL A 263 -17.38 5.31 -8.50
C VAL A 263 -15.90 5.47 -8.13
N LEU A 264 -15.42 4.76 -7.11
CA LEU A 264 -14.01 4.77 -6.72
C LEU A 264 -13.10 4.29 -7.85
N ASN A 265 -13.51 3.26 -8.60
CA ASN A 265 -12.77 2.78 -9.76
C ASN A 265 -12.69 3.84 -10.87
N ILE A 266 -13.80 4.55 -11.15
CA ILE A 266 -13.83 5.64 -12.14
C ILE A 266 -12.88 6.77 -11.72
N VAL A 267 -12.96 7.22 -10.46
CA VAL A 267 -12.06 8.26 -9.93
C VAL A 267 -10.60 7.82 -10.02
N MET A 268 -10.30 6.56 -9.76
CA MET A 268 -8.94 6.03 -9.90
C MET A 268 -8.43 6.11 -11.35
N GLN A 269 -9.28 5.82 -12.35
CA GLN A 269 -8.89 5.95 -13.76
C GLN A 269 -8.67 7.40 -14.18
N LEU A 270 -9.54 8.32 -13.75
CA LEU A 270 -9.37 9.75 -13.99
C LEU A 270 -8.07 10.27 -13.36
N ARG A 271 -7.74 9.81 -12.14
CA ARG A 271 -6.45 10.13 -11.49
C ARG A 271 -5.25 9.64 -12.29
N LYS A 272 -5.32 8.46 -12.92
CA LYS A 272 -4.25 7.98 -13.81
C LYS A 272 -4.08 8.90 -15.01
N CYS A 273 -5.18 9.31 -15.66
CA CYS A 273 -5.14 10.23 -16.78
C CYS A 273 -4.51 11.59 -16.40
N CYS A 274 -4.92 12.16 -15.25
CA CYS A 274 -4.36 13.41 -14.72
C CYS A 274 -2.87 13.29 -14.37
N ASN A 275 -2.43 12.16 -13.79
CA ASN A 275 -1.03 11.94 -13.43
C ASN A 275 -0.15 11.76 -14.68
N HIS A 276 -0.50 10.82 -15.55
CA HIS A 276 0.24 10.58 -16.79
C HIS A 276 -0.58 9.76 -17.79
N PRO A 277 -0.74 10.20 -19.06
CA PRO A 277 -1.63 9.54 -20.03
C PRO A 277 -1.21 8.09 -20.35
N ASN A 278 0.08 7.74 -20.29
CA ASN A 278 0.52 6.36 -20.55
C ASN A 278 0.15 5.35 -19.45
N LEU A 279 -0.24 5.80 -18.25
CA LEU A 279 -0.79 4.91 -17.20
C LEU A 279 -2.23 4.51 -17.51
N PHE A 280 -2.91 5.31 -18.33
CA PHE A 280 -4.27 5.06 -18.78
C PHE A 280 -4.24 4.28 -20.09
N GLU A 281 -3.61 4.85 -21.12
CA GLU A 281 -3.45 4.22 -22.43
C GLU A 281 -2.03 4.45 -22.97
N PRO A 282 -1.20 3.39 -23.07
CA PRO A 282 0.13 3.52 -23.65
C PRO A 282 0.02 3.85 -25.14
N ARG A 283 0.92 4.69 -25.65
CA ARG A 283 0.96 5.01 -27.08
C ARG A 283 1.43 3.77 -27.84
N ALA A 284 0.64 3.31 -28.81
CA ALA A 284 1.06 2.24 -29.71
C ALA A 284 2.28 2.68 -30.53
N VAL A 285 3.22 1.75 -30.74
CA VAL A 285 4.34 1.97 -31.65
C VAL A 285 3.79 2.00 -33.07
N GLN A 286 3.93 3.14 -33.75
CA GLN A 286 3.59 3.23 -35.16
C GLN A 286 4.65 2.49 -35.97
N SER A 287 4.26 1.37 -36.56
CA SER A 287 5.06 0.65 -37.55
C SER A 287 4.36 0.75 -38.91
N PRO A 288 5.13 0.80 -40.03
CA PRO A 288 4.53 0.77 -41.35
C PRO A 288 3.71 -0.52 -41.52
N LEU A 289 2.54 -0.40 -42.14
CA LEU A 289 1.66 -1.54 -42.38
C LEU A 289 2.37 -2.56 -43.28
N CYS A 290 2.65 -3.73 -42.73
CA CYS A 290 3.19 -4.85 -43.52
C CYS A 290 2.03 -5.58 -44.20
N LEU A 291 1.78 -5.25 -45.47
CA LEU A 291 0.89 -6.02 -46.33
C LEU A 291 1.67 -7.17 -46.95
N HIS A 292 1.17 -8.40 -46.79
CA HIS A 292 1.74 -9.53 -47.50
C HIS A 292 1.51 -9.38 -49.00
N GLN A 293 2.52 -9.70 -49.80
CA GLN A 293 2.41 -9.66 -51.25
C GLN A 293 1.29 -10.61 -51.69
N LEU A 294 0.28 -10.07 -52.38
CA LEU A 294 -0.76 -10.89 -53.01
C LEU A 294 -0.13 -11.68 -54.14
N ARG A 295 -0.04 -13.00 -53.98
CA ARG A 295 0.34 -13.92 -55.05
C ARG A 295 -0.92 -14.29 -55.81
N PHE A 296 -1.04 -13.80 -57.04
CA PHE A 296 -2.10 -14.21 -57.96
C PHE A 296 -1.62 -15.43 -58.75
N THR A 297 -2.36 -16.53 -58.68
CA THR A 297 -2.20 -17.68 -59.57
C THR A 297 -3.23 -17.56 -60.69
N CYS A 298 -2.79 -17.14 -61.88
CA CYS A 298 -3.65 -17.07 -63.06
C CYS A 298 -3.65 -18.41 -63.82
N PRO A 299 -4.81 -18.95 -64.22
CA PRO A 299 -4.88 -20.10 -65.11
C PRO A 299 -4.26 -19.79 -66.49
N GLY A 300 -3.45 -20.72 -67.03
CA GLY A 300 -2.72 -20.51 -68.29
C GLY A 300 -3.62 -20.20 -69.51
N LEU A 301 -4.87 -20.67 -69.49
CA LEU A 301 -5.85 -20.42 -70.54
C LEU A 301 -6.16 -18.91 -70.72
N LEU A 302 -5.97 -18.11 -69.66
CA LEU A 302 -6.20 -16.67 -69.66
C LEU A 302 -5.02 -15.89 -70.27
N LEU A 303 -3.84 -16.50 -70.34
CA LEU A 303 -2.67 -15.98 -71.07
C LEU A 303 -2.76 -16.33 -72.56
N ASP A 304 -3.29 -17.51 -72.91
CA ASP A 304 -3.46 -17.94 -74.32
C ASP A 304 -4.52 -17.11 -75.08
N LEU A 305 -5.51 -16.55 -74.38
CA LEU A 305 -6.52 -15.64 -74.97
C LEU A 305 -5.92 -14.31 -75.44
N ASP A 306 -4.84 -13.85 -74.81
CA ASP A 306 -4.10 -12.63 -75.18
C ASP A 306 -3.34 -12.82 -76.52
N GLU A 307 -2.87 -14.03 -76.83
CA GLU A 307 -2.14 -14.29 -78.08
C GLU A 307 -3.02 -14.49 -79.30
N LYS A 308 -4.21 -15.11 -79.15
CA LYS A 308 -5.01 -15.53 -80.30
C LYS A 308 -6.09 -14.54 -80.74
N GLU A 309 -6.68 -13.76 -79.84
CA GLU A 309 -7.83 -12.90 -80.19
C GLU A 309 -7.58 -11.39 -80.12
N PHE A 310 -6.68 -10.90 -79.26
CA PHE A 310 -6.60 -9.46 -78.94
C PHE A 310 -5.30 -8.76 -79.37
N GLY A 311 -4.60 -9.31 -80.38
CA GLY A 311 -3.32 -8.79 -80.88
C GLY A 311 -3.14 -7.26 -80.73
N ARG A 312 -2.27 -6.87 -79.79
CA ARG A 312 -1.87 -5.48 -79.43
C ARG A 312 -2.95 -4.50 -78.93
N ASP A 313 -4.24 -4.85 -78.94
CA ASP A 313 -5.35 -3.95 -78.58
C ASP A 313 -5.97 -4.28 -77.21
N LEU A 314 -5.18 -4.78 -76.26
CA LEU A 314 -5.61 -4.97 -74.88
C LEU A 314 -5.42 -3.68 -74.05
N PRO A 315 -6.44 -3.22 -73.31
CA PRO A 315 -6.28 -2.12 -72.37
C PRO A 315 -5.14 -2.43 -71.39
N GLU A 316 -4.25 -1.46 -71.11
CA GLU A 316 -3.01 -1.68 -70.30
C GLU A 316 -3.26 -2.32 -68.92
N CYS A 317 -4.47 -2.26 -68.38
CA CYS A 317 -4.85 -2.93 -67.14
C CYS A 317 -4.89 -4.46 -67.22
N PHE A 318 -4.97 -5.03 -68.44
CA PHE A 318 -4.99 -6.47 -68.71
C PHE A 318 -3.73 -6.98 -69.43
N ASP A 319 -2.78 -6.10 -69.78
CA ASP A 319 -1.47 -6.50 -70.32
C ASP A 319 -0.57 -7.03 -69.19
N LEU A 320 -0.70 -8.34 -68.94
CA LEU A 320 0.04 -9.06 -67.90
C LEU A 320 1.54 -9.20 -68.25
N ARG A 321 1.95 -8.98 -69.50
CA ARG A 321 3.35 -9.10 -69.95
C ARG A 321 4.23 -7.99 -69.37
N LYS A 322 3.71 -6.76 -69.27
CA LYS A 322 4.42 -5.63 -68.64
C LYS A 322 4.54 -5.76 -67.11
N ARG A 323 3.62 -6.48 -66.45
CA ARG A 323 3.60 -6.64 -64.98
C ARG A 323 4.45 -7.81 -64.46
N PHE A 324 4.77 -8.80 -65.30
CA PHE A 324 5.52 -10.01 -64.92
C PHE A 324 6.92 -10.11 -65.57
N SER A 325 7.59 -8.99 -65.83
CA SER A 325 8.96 -8.94 -66.37
C SER A 325 10.06 -9.56 -65.47
N GLY A 326 9.69 -10.28 -64.41
CA GLY A 326 10.59 -11.04 -63.53
C GLY A 326 10.57 -12.55 -63.73
N VAL A 327 9.68 -13.11 -64.57
CA VAL A 327 9.65 -14.57 -64.81
C VAL A 327 10.34 -14.89 -66.13
N SER A 328 11.64 -15.18 -66.04
CA SER A 328 12.42 -15.79 -67.12
C SER A 328 11.68 -17.01 -67.69
N SER A 329 11.64 -17.13 -69.02
CA SER A 329 11.02 -18.25 -69.75
C SER A 329 11.72 -19.62 -69.55
N ALA A 330 12.61 -19.74 -68.56
CA ALA A 330 13.39 -20.95 -68.30
C ALA A 330 12.67 -21.98 -67.41
N THR A 331 11.56 -21.64 -66.76
CA THR A 331 10.93 -22.54 -65.75
C THR A 331 9.81 -23.43 -66.29
N VAL A 332 9.41 -23.27 -67.56
CA VAL A 332 8.28 -24.04 -68.13
C VAL A 332 8.73 -25.38 -68.75
N SER A 333 10.03 -25.58 -68.99
CA SER A 333 10.53 -26.83 -69.60
C SER A 333 10.81 -27.98 -68.61
N ASN A 334 10.76 -27.76 -67.29
CA ASN A 334 11.19 -28.77 -66.30
C ASN A 334 10.07 -29.45 -65.49
N ILE A 335 8.79 -29.28 -65.84
CA ILE A 335 7.67 -29.92 -65.11
C ILE A 335 7.14 -31.17 -65.83
N SER A 336 7.83 -31.68 -66.85
CA SER A 336 7.43 -32.93 -67.54
C SER A 336 8.18 -34.19 -67.08
N SER A 337 9.06 -34.13 -66.07
CA SER A 337 9.81 -35.33 -65.62
C SER A 337 10.25 -35.22 -64.17
N GLY A 338 9.41 -35.67 -63.23
CA GLY A 338 9.74 -35.66 -61.80
C GLY A 338 8.80 -36.50 -60.95
N ARG A 339 9.08 -37.79 -60.92
CA ARG A 339 8.46 -38.87 -60.13
C ARG A 339 7.98 -38.49 -58.72
N ILE A 340 6.81 -39.03 -58.42
CA ILE A 340 6.35 -39.56 -57.12
C ILE A 340 7.54 -40.03 -56.25
N LEU A 341 7.63 -39.57 -54.99
CA LEU A 341 7.81 -40.41 -53.78
C LEU A 341 7.87 -39.56 -52.50
N SER A 342 7.17 -40.10 -51.48
CA SER A 342 7.09 -39.81 -50.03
C SER A 342 6.65 -38.43 -49.58
#